data_AF-A0A083ZVP9-F1
#
_entry.id   AF-A0A083ZVP9-F1
#
_cell.length_a   1.000
_cell.length_b   1.000
_cell.length_c   1.000
_cell.angle_alpha   90.00
_cell.angle_beta   90.00
_cell.angle_gamma   90.00
#
_symmetry.space_group_name_H-M   'P 1'
#
loop_
_entity.id
_entity.type
_entity.pdbx_description
1 polymer ?
#
loop_
_entity_poly.entity_id
_entity_poly.type
_entity_poly.pdbx_seq_one_letter_code
_entity_poly.pdbx_strand_id
1 'polypeptide(L)'
;MERNTRGLDDLVSINKDVVAWFEQHLPEPFDVKKLFEKFDDKSTTTDEEIYYSYFLYCWNYLIKIYFKQEYNLELKCTQKLLAEDKLILNYDLLKLKPSAFLFYIVLATQEAIINYPGVTVRGDAVEYINFVGEIQHMMTRIDSISYKWKSDMTISIIPSIIYNNKIKVCLNEVESKLSNFKEQMNSVTTSNEWVGINKFLNDAGELEGKIKNQSDLIEQIEGYDKKINKLKTDYNFVNLSNSFHNIRNIKHNELRSVNRFFYFGMFLLLIIPACLLYFNLNTDLDKFKDWNKLIYILPIVTIEIMLLYFLRLFYTQKKSIMAQLLQIDFRLSICEFVSGYIEDKKKNSEEISTWNAFESLVFSPIQIREDKIPSVLDGADSIVELISKVLKLKSETSKP
;
A
#
# COMPACT_ATOMS: atom_id res chain seq x y z
N MET A 1 24.30 0.42 48.09
CA MET A 1 25.60 0.99 48.54
C MET A 1 25.32 2.41 48.99
N GLU A 2 25.02 2.58 50.28
CA GLU A 2 24.82 3.88 50.91
C GLU A 2 26.15 4.66 50.84
N ARG A 3 26.21 5.69 50.00
CA ARG A 3 27.39 6.55 49.88
C ARG A 3 27.06 7.93 50.41
N ASN A 4 27.51 8.19 51.64
CA ASN A 4 27.92 9.48 52.20
C ASN A 4 27.40 10.73 51.48
N THR A 5 26.19 11.16 51.79
CA THR A 5 25.69 12.53 51.50
C THR A 5 25.99 13.53 52.62
N ARG A 6 26.67 13.12 53.69
CA ARG A 6 26.88 13.88 54.94
C ARG A 6 27.97 14.97 54.88
N GLY A 7 28.02 15.76 53.81
CA GLY A 7 29.03 16.82 53.65
C GLY A 7 28.61 18.20 54.15
N LEU A 8 27.31 18.49 54.16
CA LEU A 8 26.74 19.83 54.38
C LEU A 8 25.62 19.88 55.44
N ASP A 9 25.22 18.74 55.99
CA ASP A 9 24.03 18.63 56.85
C ASP A 9 24.22 19.23 58.26
N ASP A 10 25.43 19.68 58.60
CA ASP A 10 25.74 20.16 59.94
C ASP A 10 26.37 21.57 59.96
N LEU A 11 26.03 22.40 58.97
CA LEU A 11 26.47 23.81 58.92
C LEU A 11 26.11 24.59 60.20
N VAL A 12 25.03 24.21 60.87
CA VAL A 12 24.53 24.86 62.09
C VAL A 12 25.42 24.56 63.30
N SER A 13 25.94 23.34 63.45
CA SER A 13 26.80 23.00 64.59
C SER A 13 28.14 23.73 64.54
N ILE A 14 28.69 23.90 63.33
CA ILE A 14 29.98 24.55 63.11
C ILE A 14 29.89 26.07 62.98
N ASN A 15 28.70 26.65 62.81
CA ASN A 15 28.51 28.08 62.58
C ASN A 15 29.14 28.96 63.67
N LYS A 16 28.95 28.60 64.94
CA LYS A 16 29.48 29.39 66.07
C LYS A 16 31.01 29.43 66.06
N ASP A 17 31.66 28.29 65.79
CA ASP A 17 33.11 28.16 65.80
C ASP A 17 33.75 28.82 64.57
N VAL A 18 33.07 28.76 63.42
CA VAL A 18 33.50 29.42 62.17
C VAL A 18 33.41 30.94 62.30
N VAL A 19 32.31 31.48 62.83
CA VAL A 19 32.15 32.92 63.05
C VAL A 19 33.21 33.43 64.04
N ALA A 20 33.41 32.73 65.17
CA ALA A 20 34.42 33.11 66.16
C ALA A 20 35.86 33.09 65.59
N TRP A 21 36.14 32.23 64.61
CA TRP A 21 37.44 32.20 63.93
C TRP A 21 37.66 33.42 63.02
N PHE A 22 36.61 33.86 62.30
CA PHE A 22 36.67 35.07 61.48
C PHE A 22 36.77 36.34 62.33
N GLU A 23 36.09 36.40 63.47
CA GLU A 23 36.11 37.55 64.39
C GLU A 23 37.51 37.84 64.96
N GLN A 24 38.38 36.84 65.08
CA GLN A 24 39.77 37.03 65.53
C GLN A 24 40.62 37.89 64.58
N HIS A 25 40.20 38.02 63.32
CA HIS A 25 40.93 38.71 62.27
C HIS A 25 40.26 40.04 61.87
N LEU A 26 39.22 40.48 62.60
CA LEU A 26 38.41 41.66 62.29
C LEU A 26 38.34 42.63 63.48
N PRO A 27 38.30 43.96 63.26
CA PRO A 27 38.26 44.94 64.35
C PRO A 27 36.90 44.99 65.07
N GLU A 28 36.89 45.06 66.41
CA GLU A 28 35.68 45.27 67.23
C GLU A 28 35.26 46.75 67.31
N PRO A 29 33.96 47.10 67.28
CA PRO A 29 32.79 46.24 67.07
C PRO A 29 32.46 46.04 65.58
N PHE A 30 32.28 44.77 65.19
CA PHE A 30 32.00 44.35 63.83
C PHE A 30 30.48 44.21 63.60
N ASP A 31 29.90 45.06 62.74
CA ASP A 31 28.51 44.92 62.29
C ASP A 31 28.50 44.47 60.85
N VAL A 32 27.99 43.24 60.60
CA VAL A 32 27.80 42.62 59.28
C VAL A 32 27.13 43.58 58.28
N LYS A 33 26.27 44.51 58.74
CA LYS A 33 25.60 45.52 57.91
C LYS A 33 26.53 46.66 57.47
N LYS A 34 27.47 47.09 58.32
CA LYS A 34 28.47 48.14 58.01
C LYS A 34 29.59 47.67 57.09
N LEU A 35 29.78 46.36 56.93
CA LEU A 35 30.78 45.80 56.00
C LEU A 35 30.46 45.98 54.54
N PHE A 36 29.18 46.04 54.19
CA PHE A 36 28.74 46.34 52.84
C PHE A 36 29.22 47.73 52.39
N GLU A 37 29.13 48.71 53.29
CA GLU A 37 29.54 50.09 53.02
C GLU A 37 31.08 50.22 52.90
N LYS A 38 31.85 49.29 53.51
CA LYS A 38 33.32 49.25 53.45
C LYS A 38 33.91 48.72 52.14
N PHE A 39 33.17 47.96 51.33
CA PHE A 39 33.72 47.41 50.08
C PHE A 39 33.90 48.50 49.00
N ASP A 40 33.06 49.55 49.03
CA ASP A 40 33.12 50.72 48.16
C ASP A 40 34.08 51.82 48.65
N ASP A 41 34.30 51.92 49.97
CA ASP A 41 35.14 52.98 50.54
C ASP A 41 36.64 52.61 50.47
N LYS A 42 37.32 53.16 49.45
CA LYS A 42 38.75 52.91 49.18
C LYS A 42 39.71 53.50 50.23
N SER A 43 39.21 54.23 51.23
CA SER A 43 40.06 55.13 52.02
C SER A 43 40.55 54.59 53.37
N THR A 44 39.95 53.54 53.96
CA THR A 44 40.27 53.14 55.35
C THR A 44 40.34 51.63 55.64
N THR A 45 40.15 50.73 54.67
CA THR A 45 40.05 49.29 54.92
C THR A 45 41.35 48.54 54.53
N THR A 46 41.91 47.74 55.44
CA THR A 46 43.12 46.92 55.19
C THR A 46 42.81 45.72 54.27
N ASP A 47 43.81 45.23 53.51
CA ASP A 47 43.66 44.03 52.65
C ASP A 47 43.19 42.80 53.48
N GLU A 48 43.62 42.72 54.74
CA GLU A 48 43.23 41.68 55.70
C GLU A 48 41.76 41.76 56.10
N GLU A 49 41.28 42.96 56.47
CA GLU A 49 39.87 43.18 56.75
C GLU A 49 39.01 42.80 55.55
N ILE A 50 39.37 43.21 54.34
CA ILE A 50 38.60 42.91 53.11
C ILE A 50 38.55 41.40 52.86
N TYR A 51 39.67 40.71 53.07
CA TYR A 51 39.78 39.27 52.86
C TYR A 51 38.84 38.48 53.77
N TYR A 52 38.97 38.62 55.09
CA TYR A 52 38.17 37.85 56.05
C TYR A 52 36.69 38.26 56.03
N SER A 53 36.42 39.55 55.77
CA SER A 53 35.07 40.05 55.59
C SER A 53 34.35 39.36 54.43
N TYR A 54 35.02 39.16 53.29
CA TYR A 54 34.44 38.49 52.14
C TYR A 54 34.04 37.03 52.42
N PHE A 55 34.89 36.27 53.13
CA PHE A 55 34.57 34.86 53.43
C PHE A 55 33.50 34.72 54.50
N LEU A 56 33.55 35.53 55.56
CA LEU A 56 32.50 35.58 56.57
C LEU A 56 31.15 35.95 55.95
N TYR A 57 31.19 36.81 54.94
CA TYR A 57 30.02 37.19 54.16
C TYR A 57 29.45 36.03 53.33
N CYS A 58 30.29 35.30 52.61
CA CYS A 58 29.89 34.09 51.88
C CYS A 58 29.30 33.02 52.82
N TRP A 59 29.90 32.83 54.00
CA TRP A 59 29.43 31.92 55.05
C TRP A 59 28.04 32.30 55.58
N ASN A 60 27.86 33.57 55.95
CA ASN A 60 26.58 34.08 56.46
C ASN A 60 25.44 33.90 55.46
N TYR A 61 25.72 34.02 54.17
CA TYR A 61 24.74 33.76 53.13
C TYR A 61 24.38 32.29 53.00
N LEU A 62 25.39 31.42 52.99
CA LEU A 62 25.18 29.97 52.93
C LEU A 62 24.28 29.49 54.09
N ILE A 63 24.57 29.94 55.31
CA ILE A 63 23.78 29.64 56.51
C ILE A 63 22.34 30.14 56.39
N LYS A 64 22.12 31.35 55.88
CA LYS A 64 20.76 31.90 55.72
C LYS A 64 19.94 31.12 54.69
N ILE A 65 20.55 30.72 53.57
CA ILE A 65 19.87 29.85 52.59
C ILE A 65 19.58 28.49 53.20
N TYR A 66 20.52 27.93 53.96
CA TYR A 66 20.33 26.65 54.64
C TYR A 66 19.09 26.65 55.54
N PHE A 67 18.91 27.69 56.36
CA PHE A 67 17.70 27.86 57.18
C PHE A 67 16.43 28.01 56.34
N LYS A 68 16.49 28.74 55.23
CA LYS A 68 15.32 28.99 54.36
C LYS A 68 14.88 27.76 53.55
N GLN A 69 15.79 26.83 53.28
CA GLN A 69 15.51 25.56 52.61
C GLN A 69 15.27 24.40 53.59
N GLU A 70 14.78 24.70 54.80
CA GLU A 70 14.47 23.69 55.84
C GLU A 70 15.63 22.72 56.11
N TYR A 71 16.86 23.23 56.17
CA TYR A 71 18.07 22.43 56.39
C TYR A 71 18.41 21.43 55.27
N ASN A 72 17.91 21.66 54.05
CA ASN A 72 18.23 20.84 52.89
C ASN A 72 18.83 21.66 51.74
N LEU A 73 20.17 21.72 51.69
CA LEU A 73 20.93 22.36 50.62
C LEU A 73 21.42 21.32 49.61
N GLU A 74 20.78 21.25 48.43
CA GLU A 74 21.23 20.38 47.34
C GLU A 74 22.38 21.05 46.56
N LEU A 75 23.61 20.82 47.02
CA LEU A 75 24.84 21.32 46.40
C LEU A 75 25.63 20.16 45.76
N LYS A 76 25.07 19.57 44.69
CA LYS A 76 25.59 18.36 44.04
C LYS A 76 27.04 18.51 43.54
N CYS A 77 27.45 19.68 43.07
CA CYS A 77 28.82 19.93 42.59
C CYS A 77 29.82 20.04 43.73
N THR A 78 29.47 20.78 44.78
CA THR A 78 30.27 20.97 45.98
C THR A 78 30.44 19.64 46.72
N GLN A 79 29.36 18.88 46.90
CA GLN A 79 29.39 17.55 47.51
C GLN A 79 30.28 16.59 46.72
N LYS A 80 30.20 16.62 45.39
CA LYS A 80 31.03 15.78 44.52
C LYS A 80 32.52 16.12 44.65
N LEU A 81 32.88 17.40 44.61
CA LEU A 81 34.27 17.86 44.72
C LEU A 81 34.86 17.56 46.10
N LEU A 82 34.11 17.82 47.17
CA LEU A 82 34.49 17.41 48.53
C LEU A 82 34.73 15.90 48.63
N ALA A 83 33.89 15.08 47.99
CA ALA A 83 34.06 13.63 47.96
C ALA A 83 35.28 13.18 47.15
N GLU A 84 35.58 13.81 46.01
CA GLU A 84 36.76 13.56 45.18
C GLU A 84 38.06 13.87 45.95
N ASP A 85 38.09 15.00 46.66
CA ASP A 85 39.21 15.42 47.50
C ASP A 85 39.28 14.72 48.86
N LYS A 86 38.27 13.90 49.19
CA LYS A 86 38.09 13.21 50.49
C LYS A 86 38.08 14.19 51.68
N LEU A 87 37.48 15.35 51.50
CA LEU A 87 37.34 16.40 52.50
C LEU A 87 35.90 16.47 53.05
N ILE A 88 35.78 16.93 54.28
CA ILE A 88 34.49 17.21 54.93
C ILE A 88 34.54 18.67 55.40
N LEU A 89 33.49 19.43 55.13
CA LEU A 89 33.40 20.83 55.55
C LEU A 89 33.09 20.88 57.05
N ASN A 90 34.14 20.92 57.88
CA ASN A 90 34.03 20.99 59.33
C ASN A 90 35.03 22.00 59.93
N TYR A 91 34.92 22.26 61.23
CA TYR A 91 35.83 23.18 61.94
C TYR A 91 37.29 22.68 61.94
N ASP A 92 37.51 21.36 61.93
CA ASP A 92 38.86 20.79 61.83
C ASP A 92 39.54 21.14 60.51
N LEU A 93 38.79 21.15 59.40
CA LEU A 93 39.29 21.57 58.10
C LEU A 93 39.70 23.04 58.11
N LEU A 94 38.91 23.91 58.75
CA LEU A 94 39.24 25.33 58.90
C LEU A 94 40.56 25.52 59.66
N LYS A 95 40.82 24.71 60.70
CA LYS A 95 42.09 24.75 61.46
C LYS A 95 43.28 24.18 60.69
N LEU A 96 43.11 23.02 60.05
CA LEU A 96 44.20 22.27 59.42
C LEU A 96 44.57 22.81 58.04
N LYS A 97 43.58 23.23 57.26
CA LYS A 97 43.74 23.76 55.90
C LYS A 97 42.77 24.93 55.64
N PRO A 98 43.05 26.13 56.20
CA PRO A 98 42.17 27.30 56.07
C PRO A 98 41.87 27.65 54.60
N SER A 99 42.88 27.67 53.73
CA SER A 99 42.70 27.99 52.30
C SER A 99 41.72 27.05 51.59
N ALA A 100 41.76 25.75 51.88
CA ALA A 100 40.82 24.78 51.32
C ALA A 100 39.41 25.04 51.84
N PHE A 101 39.25 25.28 53.15
CA PHE A 101 37.95 25.60 53.73
C PHE A 101 37.32 26.85 53.09
N LEU A 102 38.10 27.93 52.96
CA LEU A 102 37.68 29.19 52.34
C LEU A 102 37.25 29.00 50.88
N PHE A 103 38.00 28.21 50.11
CA PHE A 103 37.64 27.86 48.73
C PHE A 103 36.29 27.14 48.66
N TYR A 104 36.09 26.13 49.51
CA TYR A 104 34.86 25.33 49.54
C TYR A 104 33.64 26.13 50.02
N ILE A 105 33.83 27.13 50.90
CA ILE A 105 32.74 28.07 51.25
C ILE A 105 32.30 28.84 50.00
N VAL A 106 33.24 29.46 49.28
CA VAL A 106 32.88 30.25 48.10
C VAL A 106 32.25 29.38 47.01
N LEU A 107 32.76 28.15 46.83
CA LEU A 107 32.18 27.17 45.92
C LEU A 107 30.72 26.83 46.29
N ALA A 108 30.47 26.53 47.57
CA ALA A 108 29.13 26.23 48.08
C ALA A 108 28.19 27.44 47.93
N THR A 109 28.66 28.64 48.24
CA THR A 109 27.92 29.90 48.08
C THR A 109 27.55 30.15 46.62
N GLN A 110 28.50 30.01 45.69
CA GLN A 110 28.24 30.19 44.26
C GLN A 110 27.28 29.13 43.70
N GLU A 111 27.42 27.88 44.11
CA GLU A 111 26.47 26.83 43.70
C GLU A 111 25.07 27.10 44.25
N ALA A 112 24.95 27.56 45.50
CA ALA A 112 23.69 27.94 46.12
C ALA A 112 23.01 29.11 45.39
N ILE A 113 23.78 30.14 44.98
CA ILE A 113 23.28 31.26 44.17
C ILE A 113 22.64 30.75 42.86
N ILE A 114 23.27 29.79 42.19
CA ILE A 114 22.80 29.27 40.91
C ILE A 114 21.60 28.33 41.08
N ASN A 115 21.59 27.49 42.12
CA ASN A 115 20.52 26.50 42.34
C ASN A 115 19.24 27.13 42.91
N TYR A 116 19.34 28.25 43.63
CA TYR A 116 18.22 28.88 44.31
C TYR A 116 18.07 30.38 43.95
N PRO A 117 17.85 30.70 42.66
CA PRO A 117 17.71 32.09 42.22
C PRO A 117 16.46 32.72 42.85
N GLY A 118 16.61 33.90 43.44
CA GLY A 118 15.48 34.66 43.99
C GLY A 118 15.06 34.25 45.41
N VAL A 119 15.84 33.42 46.10
CA VAL A 119 15.74 33.29 47.56
C VAL A 119 16.10 34.65 48.17
N THR A 120 15.10 35.50 48.39
CA THR A 120 15.25 36.79 49.04
C THR A 120 15.74 36.54 50.46
N VAL A 121 17.03 36.75 50.69
CA VAL A 121 17.65 36.61 52.02
C VAL A 121 17.13 37.71 52.98
N ARG A 122 16.36 38.69 52.46
CA ARG A 122 15.78 39.76 53.28
C ARG A 122 14.57 40.48 52.67
N GLY A 123 13.66 39.77 52.01
CA GLY A 123 12.38 40.34 51.57
C GLY A 123 12.42 41.37 50.43
N ASP A 124 13.58 41.94 50.08
CA ASP A 124 13.74 42.86 48.96
C ASP A 124 14.60 42.24 47.84
N ALA A 125 14.12 42.32 46.59
CA ALA A 125 14.79 41.77 45.42
C ALA A 125 16.01 42.58 44.99
N VAL A 126 16.05 43.88 45.33
CA VAL A 126 17.16 44.79 44.97
C VAL A 126 18.42 44.48 45.78
N GLU A 127 18.28 44.23 47.09
CA GLU A 127 19.41 43.81 47.94
C GLU A 127 20.02 42.48 47.48
N TYR A 128 19.21 41.55 46.95
CA TYR A 128 19.68 40.25 46.44
C TYR A 128 20.53 40.39 45.16
N ILE A 129 20.13 41.25 44.22
CA ILE A 129 20.88 41.47 42.98
C ILE A 129 22.23 42.14 43.29
N ASN A 130 22.23 43.13 44.18
CA ASN A 130 23.47 43.75 44.66
C ASN A 130 24.35 42.72 45.38
N PHE A 131 23.76 41.88 46.25
CA PHE A 131 24.45 40.82 46.97
C PHE A 131 25.22 39.86 46.03
N VAL A 132 24.55 39.33 45.01
CA VAL A 132 25.18 38.40 44.05
C VAL A 132 26.25 39.11 43.22
N GLY A 133 25.99 40.35 42.80
CA GLY A 133 26.94 41.17 42.05
C GLY A 133 28.24 41.44 42.82
N GLU A 134 28.13 41.80 44.10
CA GLU A 134 29.30 42.09 44.95
C GLU A 134 30.17 40.86 45.19
N ILE A 135 29.56 39.69 45.50
CA ILE A 135 30.34 38.46 45.70
C ILE A 135 31.14 38.12 44.45
N GLN A 136 30.54 38.25 43.27
CA GLN A 136 31.18 37.92 42.00
C GLN A 136 32.25 38.95 41.61
N HIS A 137 31.97 40.24 41.77
CA HIS A 137 32.91 41.32 41.45
C HIS A 137 34.15 41.30 42.34
N MET A 138 34.01 40.92 43.61
CA MET A 138 35.13 40.87 44.56
C MET A 138 36.08 39.69 44.36
N MET A 139 35.70 38.63 43.62
CA MET A 139 36.51 37.41 43.47
C MET A 139 37.92 37.69 42.96
N THR A 140 38.05 38.53 41.93
CA THR A 140 39.35 38.92 41.35
C THR A 140 40.21 39.72 42.34
N ARG A 141 39.57 40.57 43.16
CA ARG A 141 40.28 41.34 44.19
C ARG A 141 40.78 40.42 45.30
N ILE A 142 39.98 39.45 45.72
CA ILE A 142 40.36 38.45 46.72
C ILE A 142 41.47 37.53 46.20
N ASP A 143 41.48 37.18 44.92
CA ASP A 143 42.60 36.46 44.29
C ASP A 143 43.89 37.27 44.36
N SER A 144 43.82 38.57 44.10
CA SER A 144 45.00 39.45 44.20
C SER A 144 45.56 39.54 45.63
N ILE A 145 44.69 39.52 46.65
CA ILE A 145 45.09 39.49 48.07
C ILE A 145 45.66 38.12 48.44
N SER A 146 45.01 37.03 48.01
CA SER A 146 45.47 35.65 48.21
C SER A 146 46.87 35.44 47.65
N TYR A 147 47.14 35.96 46.45
CA TYR A 147 48.45 35.88 45.80
C TYR A 147 49.53 36.65 46.57
N LYS A 148 49.23 37.87 47.06
CA LYS A 148 50.15 38.63 47.93
C LYS A 148 50.55 37.84 49.18
N TRP A 149 49.64 37.03 49.69
CA TRP A 149 49.83 36.23 50.90
C TRP A 149 50.36 34.81 50.63
N LYS A 150 50.77 34.51 49.39
CA LYS A 150 51.27 33.18 48.96
C LYS A 150 50.28 32.04 49.27
N SER A 151 48.99 32.33 49.22
CA SER A 151 47.95 31.30 49.26
C SER A 151 47.74 30.76 47.85
N ASP A 152 47.74 29.43 47.68
CA ASP A 152 47.48 28.77 46.40
C ASP A 152 45.99 28.81 45.97
N MET A 153 45.16 29.57 46.68
CA MET A 153 43.73 29.65 46.43
C MET A 153 43.41 30.68 45.36
N THR A 154 42.78 30.23 44.27
CA THR A 154 42.17 31.08 43.25
C THR A 154 40.67 30.81 43.23
N ILE A 155 39.86 31.80 43.59
CA ILE A 155 38.41 31.69 43.65
C ILE A 155 37.75 32.11 42.34
N SER A 156 38.32 33.00 41.53
CA SER A 156 37.72 33.43 40.24
C SER A 156 37.46 32.29 39.25
N ILE A 157 38.11 31.14 39.41
CA ILE A 157 37.87 29.94 38.59
C ILE A 157 36.60 29.17 38.97
N ILE A 158 36.04 29.39 40.16
CA ILE A 158 34.90 28.65 40.72
C ILE A 158 33.68 28.60 39.77
N PRO A 159 33.23 29.71 39.13
CA PRO A 159 32.11 29.66 38.18
C PRO A 159 32.34 28.66 37.04
N SER A 160 33.56 28.57 36.52
CA SER A 160 33.90 27.61 35.45
C SER A 160 33.89 26.15 35.93
N ILE A 161 34.33 25.91 37.17
CA ILE A 161 34.31 24.60 37.81
C ILE A 161 32.86 24.13 37.99
N ILE A 162 31.98 25.02 38.46
CA ILE A 162 30.56 24.71 38.64
C ILE A 162 29.91 24.38 37.29
N TYR A 163 30.13 25.20 36.26
CA TYR A 163 29.56 24.95 34.93
C TYR A 163 29.96 23.59 34.37
N ASN A 164 31.26 23.27 34.40
CA ASN A 164 31.78 21.99 33.91
C ASN A 164 31.28 20.79 34.71
N ASN A 165 31.19 20.91 36.04
CA ASN A 165 30.69 19.82 36.88
C ASN A 165 29.17 19.65 36.82
N LYS A 166 28.40 20.72 36.63
CA LYS A 166 26.94 20.63 36.39
C LYS A 166 26.64 19.81 35.15
N ILE A 167 27.38 20.02 34.06
CA ILE A 167 27.24 19.21 32.84
C ILE A 167 27.48 17.73 33.14
N LYS A 168 28.57 17.41 33.85
CA LYS A 168 28.89 16.02 34.24
C LYS A 168 27.81 15.39 35.12
N VAL A 169 27.29 16.13 36.11
CA VAL A 169 26.21 15.65 36.99
C VAL A 169 24.93 15.39 36.21
N CYS A 170 24.53 16.31 35.32
CA CYS A 170 23.37 16.10 34.44
C CYS A 170 23.55 14.87 33.53
N LEU A 171 24.72 14.68 32.94
CA LEU A 171 24.99 13.52 32.08
C LEU A 171 24.85 12.19 32.83
N ASN A 172 25.39 12.10 34.05
CA ASN A 172 25.25 10.91 34.89
C ASN A 172 23.78 10.64 35.26
N GLU A 173 22.99 11.69 35.51
CA GLU A 173 21.56 11.54 35.81
C GLU A 173 20.80 11.03 34.57
N VAL A 174 21.13 11.52 33.38
CA VAL A 174 20.56 11.02 32.11
C VAL A 174 20.93 9.57 31.87
N GLU A 175 22.19 9.18 32.10
CA GLU A 175 22.67 7.80 31.93
C GLU A 175 21.89 6.83 32.82
N SER A 176 21.68 7.17 34.09
CA SER A 176 20.90 6.33 35.01
C SER A 176 19.42 6.24 34.66
N LYS A 177 18.81 7.32 34.13
CA LYS A 177 17.44 7.26 33.62
C LYS A 177 17.34 6.37 32.38
N LEU A 178 18.33 6.43 31.49
CA LEU A 178 18.40 5.58 30.29
C LEU A 178 18.57 4.11 30.65
N SER A 179 19.40 3.76 31.64
CA SER A 179 19.54 2.38 32.09
C SER A 179 18.23 1.83 32.65
N ASN A 180 17.56 2.60 33.51
CA ASN A 180 16.27 2.20 34.09
C ASN A 180 15.19 2.02 33.00
N PHE A 181 15.14 2.93 32.03
CA PHE A 181 14.23 2.81 30.90
C PHE A 181 14.50 1.55 30.07
N LYS A 182 15.77 1.23 29.82
CA LYS A 182 16.18 0.02 29.09
C LYS A 182 15.74 -1.25 29.82
N GLU A 183 15.88 -1.29 31.14
CA GLU A 183 15.39 -2.41 31.96
C GLU A 183 13.87 -2.57 31.89
N GLN A 184 13.13 -1.46 31.98
CA GLN A 184 11.67 -1.47 31.82
C GLN A 184 11.25 -1.94 30.43
N MET A 185 11.93 -1.53 29.36
CA MET A 185 11.63 -2.01 28.01
C MET A 185 11.92 -3.51 27.83
N ASN A 186 12.99 -4.01 28.44
CA ASN A 186 13.32 -5.42 28.39
C ASN A 186 12.28 -6.29 29.11
N SER A 187 11.77 -5.84 30.26
CA SER A 187 10.72 -6.58 30.99
C SER A 187 9.41 -6.64 30.21
N VAL A 188 9.07 -5.56 29.49
CA VAL A 188 7.90 -5.50 28.61
C VAL A 188 8.06 -6.43 27.40
N THR A 189 9.17 -6.34 26.67
CA THR A 189 9.40 -7.16 25.47
C THR A 189 9.55 -8.66 25.75
N THR A 190 9.99 -9.03 26.95
CA THR A 190 10.10 -10.42 27.39
C THR A 190 8.82 -10.94 28.04
N SER A 191 7.78 -10.10 28.21
CA SER A 191 6.53 -10.55 28.81
C SER A 191 5.83 -11.56 27.88
N ASN A 192 5.21 -12.57 28.47
CA ASN A 192 4.48 -13.61 27.73
C ASN A 192 3.35 -13.01 26.87
N GLU A 193 2.77 -11.89 27.32
CA GLU A 193 1.72 -11.14 26.61
C GLU A 193 2.25 -10.53 25.31
N TRP A 194 3.41 -9.87 25.34
CA TRP A 194 4.04 -9.30 24.15
C TRP A 194 4.51 -10.37 23.17
N VAL A 195 5.03 -11.48 23.66
CA VAL A 195 5.39 -12.63 22.82
C VAL A 195 4.15 -13.17 22.10
N GLY A 196 3.02 -13.28 22.81
CA GLY A 196 1.74 -13.70 22.23
C GLY A 196 1.22 -12.74 21.16
N ILE A 197 1.25 -11.42 21.44
CA ILE A 197 0.84 -10.37 20.50
C ILE A 197 1.74 -10.38 19.26
N ASN A 198 3.06 -10.45 19.42
CA ASN A 198 4.00 -10.46 18.31
C ASN A 198 3.80 -11.69 17.42
N LYS A 199 3.55 -12.86 18.03
CA LYS A 199 3.22 -14.07 17.27
C LYS A 199 1.91 -13.90 16.47
N PHE A 200 0.86 -13.38 17.11
CA PHE A 200 -0.42 -13.13 16.45
C PHE A 200 -0.29 -12.16 15.27
N LEU A 201 0.48 -11.08 15.41
CA LEU A 201 0.69 -10.11 14.34
C LEU A 201 1.43 -10.72 13.14
N ASN A 202 2.43 -11.57 13.39
CA ASN A 202 3.14 -12.27 12.33
C ASN A 202 2.23 -13.29 11.63
N ASP A 203 1.48 -14.08 12.40
CA ASP A 203 0.54 -15.06 11.86
C ASP A 203 -0.56 -14.38 11.03
N ALA A 204 -1.08 -13.24 11.48
CA ALA A 204 -2.07 -12.44 10.75
C ALA A 204 -1.51 -11.91 9.42
N GLY A 205 -0.27 -11.42 9.41
CA GLY A 205 0.40 -10.97 8.18
C GLY A 205 0.61 -12.10 7.17
N GLU A 206 0.96 -13.31 7.62
CA GLU A 206 1.08 -14.48 6.74
C GLU A 206 -0.28 -14.88 6.15
N LEU A 207 -1.34 -14.80 6.96
CA LEU A 207 -2.71 -15.16 6.56
C LEU A 207 -3.27 -14.19 5.52
N GLU A 208 -3.03 -12.88 5.69
CA GLU A 208 -3.39 -11.86 4.71
C GLU A 208 -2.68 -12.08 3.35
N GLY A 209 -1.39 -12.45 3.39
CA GLY A 209 -0.65 -12.82 2.19
C GLY A 209 -1.23 -14.03 1.46
N LYS A 210 -1.66 -15.06 2.19
CA LYS A 210 -2.32 -16.25 1.61
C LYS A 210 -3.69 -15.94 1.01
N ILE A 211 -4.49 -15.10 1.66
CA ILE A 211 -5.80 -14.67 1.15
C ILE A 211 -5.64 -13.91 -0.16
N LYS A 212 -4.68 -13.00 -0.24
CA LYS A 212 -4.40 -12.23 -1.47
C LYS A 212 -4.03 -13.15 -2.64
N ASN A 213 -3.12 -14.10 -2.41
CA ASN A 213 -2.73 -15.07 -3.43
C ASN A 213 -3.91 -15.94 -3.90
N GLN A 214 -4.82 -16.34 -3.00
CA GLN A 214 -6.03 -17.08 -3.38
C GLN A 214 -6.98 -16.23 -4.24
N SER A 215 -7.16 -14.95 -3.89
CA SER A 215 -7.98 -14.02 -4.67
C SER A 215 -7.46 -13.87 -6.10
N ASP A 216 -6.16 -13.67 -6.28
CA ASP A 216 -5.53 -13.53 -7.60
C ASP A 216 -5.67 -14.80 -8.44
N LEU A 217 -5.58 -15.99 -7.81
CA LEU A 217 -5.79 -17.27 -8.48
C LEU A 217 -7.25 -17.45 -8.92
N ILE A 218 -8.22 -17.04 -8.09
CA ILE A 218 -9.65 -17.08 -8.45
C ILE A 218 -9.92 -16.19 -9.66
N GLU A 219 -9.39 -14.96 -9.68
CA GLU A 219 -9.56 -14.04 -10.81
C GLU A 219 -8.98 -14.62 -12.11
N GLN A 220 -7.80 -15.24 -12.03
CA GLN A 220 -7.20 -15.92 -13.18
C GLN A 220 -8.06 -17.10 -13.68
N ILE A 221 -8.58 -17.92 -12.77
CA ILE A 221 -9.47 -19.06 -13.12
C ILE A 221 -10.74 -18.56 -13.81
N GLU A 222 -11.38 -17.52 -13.26
CA GLU A 222 -12.56 -16.90 -13.89
C GLU A 222 -12.24 -16.33 -15.28
N GLY A 223 -11.06 -15.73 -15.44
CA GLY A 223 -10.55 -15.25 -16.72
C GLY A 223 -10.35 -16.39 -17.74
N TYR A 224 -9.80 -17.52 -17.29
CA TYR A 224 -9.62 -18.71 -18.14
C TYR A 224 -10.95 -19.36 -18.51
N ASP A 225 -11.90 -19.48 -17.58
CA ASP A 225 -13.22 -20.06 -17.85
C ASP A 225 -13.99 -19.24 -18.90
N LYS A 226 -13.94 -17.90 -18.80
CA LYS A 226 -14.52 -17.00 -19.82
C LYS A 226 -13.90 -17.21 -21.21
N LYS A 227 -12.58 -17.39 -21.29
CA LYS A 227 -11.86 -17.64 -22.56
C LYS A 227 -12.21 -19.01 -23.13
N ILE A 228 -12.22 -20.06 -22.30
CA ILE A 228 -12.58 -21.43 -22.72
C ILE A 228 -14.03 -21.47 -23.22
N ASN A 229 -14.96 -20.84 -22.50
CA ASN A 229 -16.36 -20.78 -22.90
C ASN A 229 -16.56 -19.98 -24.19
N LYS A 230 -15.72 -18.97 -24.48
CA LYS A 230 -15.73 -18.31 -25.79
C LYS A 230 -15.24 -19.24 -26.90
N LEU A 231 -14.05 -19.84 -26.71
CA LEU A 231 -13.45 -20.74 -27.69
C LEU A 231 -14.32 -21.96 -28.01
N LYS A 232 -14.99 -22.56 -27.00
CA LYS A 232 -15.87 -23.72 -27.19
C LYS A 232 -17.08 -23.40 -28.07
N THR A 233 -17.66 -22.21 -27.90
CA THR A 233 -18.81 -21.76 -28.70
C THR A 233 -18.37 -21.47 -30.14
N ASP A 234 -17.31 -20.67 -30.32
CA ASP A 234 -16.83 -20.27 -31.64
C ASP A 234 -16.39 -21.49 -32.47
N TYR A 235 -15.70 -22.46 -31.85
CA TYR A 235 -15.18 -23.63 -32.54
C TYR A 235 -16.29 -24.62 -32.97
N ASN A 236 -17.36 -24.76 -32.19
CA ASN A 236 -18.46 -25.66 -32.51
C ASN A 236 -19.27 -25.19 -33.72
N PHE A 237 -19.58 -23.89 -33.83
CA PHE A 237 -20.32 -23.37 -34.99
C PHE A 237 -19.47 -23.33 -36.26
N VAL A 238 -18.18 -23.01 -36.15
CA VAL A 238 -17.25 -23.06 -37.28
C VAL A 238 -17.16 -24.47 -37.87
N ASN A 239 -17.08 -25.50 -37.03
CA ASN A 239 -17.05 -26.89 -37.50
C ASN A 239 -18.37 -27.32 -38.17
N LEU A 240 -19.50 -26.89 -37.63
CA LEU A 240 -20.81 -27.19 -38.19
C LEU A 240 -21.01 -26.51 -39.55
N SER A 241 -20.63 -25.23 -39.67
CA SER A 241 -20.66 -24.49 -40.93
C SER A 241 -19.75 -25.13 -41.99
N ASN A 242 -18.51 -25.47 -41.62
CA ASN A 242 -17.59 -26.18 -42.52
C ASN A 242 -18.15 -27.53 -43.00
N SER A 243 -18.85 -28.26 -42.12
CA SER A 243 -19.49 -29.53 -42.48
C SER A 243 -20.62 -29.32 -43.50
N PHE A 244 -21.47 -28.32 -43.32
CA PHE A 244 -22.51 -27.98 -44.29
C PHE A 244 -21.94 -27.47 -45.62
N HIS A 245 -20.84 -26.69 -45.61
CA HIS A 245 -20.14 -26.28 -46.83
C HIS A 245 -19.62 -27.48 -47.63
N ASN A 246 -19.06 -28.50 -46.96
CA ASN A 246 -18.62 -29.72 -47.61
C ASN A 246 -19.79 -30.48 -48.25
N ILE A 247 -20.90 -30.63 -47.53
CA ILE A 247 -22.13 -31.29 -48.06
C ILE A 247 -22.66 -30.51 -49.27
N ARG A 248 -22.68 -29.17 -49.21
CA ARG A 248 -23.07 -28.30 -50.32
C ARG A 248 -22.22 -28.55 -51.57
N ASN A 249 -20.91 -28.63 -51.41
CA ASN A 249 -19.98 -28.87 -52.53
C ASN A 249 -20.20 -30.25 -53.17
N ILE A 250 -20.44 -31.28 -52.37
CA ILE A 250 -20.77 -32.62 -52.86
C ILE A 250 -22.07 -32.58 -53.68
N LYS A 251 -23.13 -31.94 -53.15
CA LYS A 251 -24.43 -31.81 -53.83
C LYS A 251 -24.35 -30.98 -55.11
N HIS A 252 -23.53 -29.94 -55.13
CA HIS A 252 -23.29 -29.14 -56.33
C HIS A 252 -22.59 -29.96 -57.43
N ASN A 253 -21.68 -30.87 -57.05
CA ASN A 253 -21.05 -31.78 -57.99
C ASN A 253 -22.03 -32.83 -58.53
N GLU A 254 -22.92 -33.37 -57.69
CA GLU A 254 -24.03 -34.24 -58.12
C GLU A 254 -24.95 -33.52 -59.11
N LEU A 255 -25.34 -32.27 -58.81
CA LEU A 255 -26.16 -31.44 -59.70
C LEU A 255 -25.50 -31.26 -61.06
N ARG A 256 -24.19 -30.95 -61.09
CA ARG A 256 -23.43 -30.81 -62.34
C ARG A 256 -23.43 -32.12 -63.13
N SER A 257 -23.32 -33.27 -62.47
CA SER A 257 -23.38 -34.57 -63.13
C SER A 257 -24.75 -34.84 -63.77
N VAL A 258 -25.83 -34.68 -63.00
CA VAL A 258 -27.21 -34.85 -63.49
C VAL A 258 -27.53 -33.87 -64.62
N ASN A 259 -27.06 -32.62 -64.53
CA ASN A 259 -27.28 -31.61 -65.56
C ASN A 259 -26.58 -31.97 -66.88
N ARG A 260 -25.39 -32.58 -66.83
CA ARG A 260 -24.72 -33.10 -68.04
C ARG A 260 -25.53 -34.20 -68.72
N PHE A 261 -26.03 -35.17 -67.96
CA PHE A 261 -26.88 -36.25 -68.50
C PHE A 261 -28.22 -35.73 -69.04
N PHE A 262 -28.83 -34.74 -68.36
CA PHE A 262 -30.05 -34.10 -68.82
C PHE A 262 -29.88 -33.40 -70.17
N TYR A 263 -28.84 -32.56 -70.32
CA TYR A 263 -28.57 -31.89 -71.60
C TYR A 263 -28.17 -32.87 -72.71
N PHE A 264 -27.44 -33.93 -72.38
CA PHE A 264 -27.14 -35.00 -73.33
C PHE A 264 -28.40 -35.72 -73.83
N GLY A 265 -29.33 -36.06 -72.93
CA GLY A 265 -30.61 -36.65 -73.28
C GLY A 265 -31.48 -35.72 -74.13
N MET A 266 -31.51 -34.42 -73.81
CA MET A 266 -32.23 -33.40 -74.60
C MET A 266 -31.64 -33.22 -76.00
N PHE A 267 -30.31 -33.24 -76.11
CA PHE A 267 -29.62 -33.21 -77.40
C PHE A 267 -29.95 -34.44 -78.26
N LEU A 268 -29.92 -35.64 -77.66
CA LEU A 268 -30.26 -36.88 -78.35
C LEU A 268 -31.72 -36.87 -78.85
N LEU A 269 -32.65 -36.33 -78.05
CA LEU A 269 -34.06 -36.20 -78.42
C LEU A 269 -34.27 -35.30 -79.64
N LEU A 270 -33.46 -34.24 -79.78
CA LEU A 270 -33.52 -33.35 -80.95
C LEU A 270 -32.86 -33.97 -82.19
N ILE A 271 -31.76 -34.71 -82.02
CA ILE A 271 -30.99 -35.30 -83.11
C ILE A 271 -31.69 -36.52 -83.74
N ILE A 272 -32.35 -37.38 -82.96
CA ILE A 272 -32.99 -38.61 -83.49
C ILE A 272 -34.02 -38.29 -84.61
N PRO A 273 -35.01 -37.40 -84.41
CA PRO A 273 -35.96 -37.04 -85.46
C PRO A 273 -35.30 -36.28 -86.62
N ALA A 274 -34.32 -35.42 -86.33
CA ALA A 274 -33.60 -34.67 -87.36
C ALA A 274 -32.76 -35.58 -88.28
N CYS A 275 -32.09 -36.60 -87.74
CA CYS A 275 -31.37 -37.61 -88.50
C CYS A 275 -32.31 -38.46 -89.36
N LEU A 276 -33.49 -38.82 -88.84
CA LEU A 276 -34.51 -39.51 -89.64
C LEU A 276 -35.00 -38.68 -90.82
N LEU A 277 -35.33 -37.40 -90.58
CA LEU A 277 -35.73 -36.48 -91.64
C LEU A 277 -34.62 -36.32 -92.69
N TYR A 278 -33.36 -36.17 -92.25
CA TYR A 278 -32.21 -36.06 -93.15
C TYR A 278 -31.98 -37.33 -93.98
N PHE A 279 -32.10 -38.52 -93.38
CA PHE A 279 -31.97 -39.79 -94.11
C PHE A 279 -33.09 -39.95 -95.15
N ASN A 280 -34.32 -39.63 -94.77
CA ASN A 280 -35.49 -39.70 -95.67
C ASN A 280 -35.38 -38.76 -96.89
N LEU A 281 -34.80 -37.57 -96.73
CA LEU A 281 -34.62 -36.61 -97.84
C LEU A 281 -33.57 -37.07 -98.89
N ASN A 282 -32.60 -37.89 -98.49
CA ASN A 282 -31.50 -38.32 -99.38
C ASN A 282 -31.71 -39.69 -100.03
N THR A 283 -32.78 -40.40 -99.68
CA THR A 283 -33.17 -41.68 -100.29
C THR A 283 -34.42 -41.52 -101.15
N ASP A 284 -34.45 -42.13 -102.34
CA ASP A 284 -35.58 -42.06 -103.29
C ASP A 284 -36.95 -42.23 -102.61
N LEU A 285 -37.79 -41.20 -102.78
CA LEU A 285 -39.11 -41.01 -102.15
C LEU A 285 -40.12 -42.13 -102.44
N ASP A 286 -39.85 -43.00 -103.42
CA ASP A 286 -40.73 -44.13 -103.76
C ASP A 286 -40.69 -45.27 -102.73
N LYS A 287 -39.69 -45.28 -101.82
CA LYS A 287 -39.64 -46.24 -100.71
C LYS A 287 -40.58 -45.92 -99.55
N PHE A 288 -41.37 -44.85 -99.57
CA PHE A 288 -42.22 -44.42 -98.43
C PHE A 288 -43.74 -44.39 -98.66
N LYS A 289 -44.26 -45.05 -99.72
CA LYS A 289 -45.68 -44.98 -100.10
C LYS A 289 -46.64 -46.03 -99.50
N ASP A 290 -46.15 -46.97 -98.67
CA ASP A 290 -46.94 -48.13 -98.20
C ASP A 290 -47.25 -48.08 -96.71
N TRP A 291 -48.49 -48.43 -96.33
CA TRP A 291 -48.99 -48.49 -94.96
C TRP A 291 -48.21 -49.48 -94.05
N ASN A 292 -47.50 -50.45 -94.64
CA ASN A 292 -46.64 -51.41 -93.92
C ASN A 292 -45.39 -50.78 -93.28
N LYS A 293 -45.15 -49.46 -93.48
CA LYS A 293 -43.93 -48.77 -93.02
C LYS A 293 -44.06 -48.14 -91.63
N LEU A 294 -45.27 -48.04 -91.08
CA LEU A 294 -45.51 -47.71 -89.67
C LEU A 294 -44.77 -48.66 -88.72
N ILE A 295 -44.54 -49.91 -89.16
CA ILE A 295 -43.80 -50.93 -88.41
C ILE A 295 -42.33 -50.52 -88.18
N TYR A 296 -41.70 -49.75 -89.08
CA TYR A 296 -40.31 -49.30 -88.91
C TYR A 296 -40.18 -48.04 -88.05
N ILE A 297 -41.22 -47.20 -88.00
CA ILE A 297 -41.27 -46.00 -87.14
C ILE A 297 -41.58 -46.38 -85.69
N LEU A 298 -42.32 -47.47 -85.48
CA LEU A 298 -42.75 -47.92 -84.16
C LEU A 298 -41.58 -48.14 -83.15
N PRO A 299 -40.45 -48.81 -83.52
CA PRO A 299 -39.27 -48.89 -82.64
C PRO A 299 -38.64 -47.53 -82.30
N ILE A 300 -38.61 -46.58 -83.24
CA ILE A 300 -38.06 -45.24 -83.04
C ILE A 300 -38.92 -44.46 -82.04
N VAL A 301 -40.23 -44.45 -82.24
CA VAL A 301 -41.18 -43.78 -81.34
C VAL A 301 -41.10 -44.40 -79.94
N THR A 302 -40.90 -45.72 -79.85
CA THR A 302 -40.72 -46.40 -78.56
C THR A 302 -39.43 -45.95 -77.85
N ILE A 303 -38.32 -45.81 -78.57
CA ILE A 303 -37.06 -45.26 -78.04
C ILE A 303 -37.23 -43.79 -77.62
N GLU A 304 -37.97 -42.99 -78.39
CA GLU A 304 -38.22 -41.58 -78.09
C GLU A 304 -39.08 -41.40 -76.82
N ILE A 305 -40.13 -42.20 -76.66
CA ILE A 305 -40.94 -42.23 -75.43
C ILE A 305 -40.10 -42.68 -74.22
N MET A 306 -39.25 -43.69 -74.40
CA MET A 306 -38.31 -44.14 -73.37
C MET A 306 -37.31 -43.03 -73.00
N LEU A 307 -36.80 -42.28 -73.98
CA LEU A 307 -35.90 -41.15 -73.74
C LEU A 307 -36.59 -40.00 -73.01
N LEU A 308 -37.84 -39.68 -73.36
CA LEU A 308 -38.68 -38.73 -72.64
C LEU A 308 -38.88 -39.14 -71.18
N TYR A 309 -39.07 -40.43 -70.91
CA TYR A 309 -39.18 -40.96 -69.55
C TYR A 309 -37.88 -40.75 -68.75
N PHE A 310 -36.71 -41.06 -69.32
CA PHE A 310 -35.43 -40.78 -68.67
C PHE A 310 -35.18 -39.28 -68.48
N LEU A 311 -35.57 -38.45 -69.43
CA LEU A 311 -35.47 -36.99 -69.31
C LEU A 311 -36.30 -36.49 -68.13
N ARG A 312 -37.53 -37.00 -67.97
CA ARG A 312 -38.39 -36.72 -66.81
C ARG A 312 -37.73 -37.18 -65.51
N LEU A 313 -37.12 -38.37 -65.50
CA LEU A 313 -36.43 -38.90 -64.33
C LEU A 313 -35.25 -37.99 -63.91
N PHE A 314 -34.40 -37.60 -64.86
CA PHE A 314 -33.29 -36.67 -64.61
C PHE A 314 -33.78 -35.27 -64.20
N TYR A 315 -34.89 -34.79 -64.77
CA TYR A 315 -35.50 -33.53 -64.38
C TYR A 315 -35.98 -33.56 -62.91
N THR A 316 -36.67 -34.63 -62.51
CA THR A 316 -37.11 -34.82 -61.12
C THR A 316 -35.91 -34.95 -60.17
N GLN A 317 -34.86 -35.65 -60.57
CA GLN A 317 -33.63 -35.75 -59.78
C GLN A 317 -32.91 -34.40 -59.64
N LYS A 318 -32.83 -33.61 -60.73
CA LYS A 318 -32.26 -32.25 -60.71
C LYS A 318 -33.03 -31.34 -59.75
N LYS A 319 -34.36 -31.37 -59.83
CA LYS A 319 -35.27 -30.62 -58.96
C LYS A 319 -35.07 -30.98 -57.48
N SER A 320 -34.97 -32.28 -57.18
CA SER A 320 -34.65 -32.79 -55.84
C SER A 320 -33.32 -32.27 -55.29
N ILE A 321 -32.24 -32.31 -56.09
CA ILE A 321 -30.92 -31.84 -55.66
C ILE A 321 -30.93 -30.31 -55.43
N MET A 322 -31.62 -29.56 -56.28
CA MET A 322 -31.76 -28.10 -56.11
C MET A 322 -32.49 -27.74 -54.81
N ALA A 323 -33.55 -28.47 -54.47
CA ALA A 323 -34.26 -28.30 -53.19
C ALA A 323 -33.36 -28.63 -51.98
N GLN A 324 -32.54 -29.70 -52.06
CA GLN A 324 -31.58 -30.03 -51.02
C GLN A 324 -30.51 -28.94 -50.83
N LEU A 325 -30.00 -28.37 -51.92
CA LEU A 325 -29.04 -27.25 -51.88
C LEU A 325 -29.64 -26.01 -51.22
N LEU A 326 -30.89 -25.66 -51.56
CA LEU A 326 -31.57 -24.53 -50.93
C LEU A 326 -31.71 -24.72 -49.41
N GLN A 327 -32.03 -25.93 -48.96
CA GLN A 327 -32.12 -26.26 -47.52
C GLN A 327 -30.75 -26.19 -46.82
N ILE A 328 -29.66 -26.58 -47.49
CA ILE A 328 -28.31 -26.48 -46.94
C ILE A 328 -27.86 -25.01 -46.83
N ASP A 329 -28.12 -24.21 -47.88
CA ASP A 329 -27.76 -22.78 -47.90
C ASP A 329 -28.49 -22.02 -46.80
N PHE A 330 -29.75 -22.36 -46.53
CA PHE A 330 -30.50 -21.81 -45.41
C PHE A 330 -29.86 -22.12 -44.04
N ARG A 331 -29.38 -23.35 -43.82
CA ARG A 331 -28.70 -23.74 -42.56
C ARG A 331 -27.35 -23.06 -42.39
N LEU A 332 -26.59 -22.88 -43.47
CA LEU A 332 -25.34 -22.13 -43.47
C LEU A 332 -25.56 -20.69 -43.03
N SER A 333 -26.54 -20.00 -43.63
CA SER A 333 -26.88 -18.63 -43.25
C SER A 333 -27.34 -18.52 -41.79
N ILE A 334 -28.09 -19.51 -41.28
CA ILE A 334 -28.48 -19.55 -39.86
C ILE A 334 -27.26 -19.76 -38.95
N CYS A 335 -26.33 -20.65 -39.29
CA CYS A 335 -25.13 -20.90 -38.48
C CYS A 335 -24.23 -19.65 -38.42
N GLU A 336 -24.08 -18.92 -39.54
CA GLU A 336 -23.34 -17.66 -39.60
C GLU A 336 -24.03 -16.56 -38.77
N PHE A 337 -25.34 -16.42 -38.89
CA PHE A 337 -26.12 -15.43 -38.13
C PHE A 337 -26.08 -15.67 -36.62
N VAL A 338 -26.26 -16.91 -36.18
CA VAL A 338 -26.29 -17.26 -34.75
C VAL A 338 -24.91 -17.14 -34.10
N SER A 339 -23.83 -17.43 -34.83
CA SER A 339 -22.47 -17.19 -34.34
C SER A 339 -22.24 -15.72 -33.99
N GLY A 340 -22.70 -14.78 -34.83
CA GLY A 340 -22.63 -13.34 -34.54
C GLY A 340 -23.56 -12.89 -33.41
N TYR A 341 -24.76 -13.49 -33.29
CA TYR A 341 -25.72 -13.13 -32.25
C TYR A 341 -25.30 -13.58 -30.84
N ILE A 342 -24.65 -14.74 -30.71
CA ILE A 342 -24.20 -15.26 -29.41
C ILE A 342 -23.02 -14.45 -28.85
N GLU A 343 -22.16 -13.89 -29.71
CA GLU A 343 -21.11 -12.97 -29.27
C GLU A 343 -21.69 -11.68 -28.66
N ASP A 344 -22.81 -11.17 -29.18
CA ASP A 344 -23.44 -9.91 -28.74
C ASP A 344 -24.36 -10.08 -27.49
N LYS A 345 -25.01 -11.23 -27.30
CA LYS A 345 -26.06 -11.40 -26.26
C LYS A 345 -25.61 -12.04 -24.93
N LYS A 346 -24.31 -12.24 -24.69
CA LYS A 346 -23.75 -12.77 -23.41
C LYS A 346 -24.11 -11.94 -22.14
N LYS A 347 -24.95 -10.91 -22.25
CA LYS A 347 -25.43 -10.04 -21.16
C LYS A 347 -26.87 -10.27 -20.69
N ASN A 348 -27.74 -10.99 -21.41
CA ASN A 348 -29.15 -11.14 -21.00
C ASN A 348 -29.62 -12.60 -21.06
N SER A 349 -29.98 -13.14 -19.89
CA SER A 349 -30.36 -14.53 -19.59
C SER A 349 -31.81 -14.89 -19.95
N GLU A 350 -32.45 -14.14 -20.83
CA GLU A 350 -33.82 -14.40 -21.26
C GLU A 350 -33.79 -14.82 -22.73
N GLU A 351 -34.13 -16.10 -22.95
CA GLU A 351 -34.75 -16.70 -24.16
C GLU A 351 -34.18 -18.09 -24.50
N ILE A 352 -34.50 -19.08 -23.65
CA ILE A 352 -34.32 -20.51 -23.93
C ILE A 352 -35.16 -20.95 -25.15
N SER A 353 -36.27 -20.26 -25.44
CA SER A 353 -37.17 -20.55 -26.57
C SER A 353 -36.52 -20.35 -27.94
N THR A 354 -35.68 -19.32 -28.10
CA THR A 354 -35.00 -19.00 -29.36
C THR A 354 -33.94 -20.06 -29.72
N TRP A 355 -33.32 -20.69 -28.71
CA TRP A 355 -32.35 -21.77 -28.90
C TRP A 355 -33.00 -23.06 -29.40
N ASN A 356 -34.14 -23.45 -28.81
CA ASN A 356 -34.86 -24.66 -29.22
C ASN A 356 -35.37 -24.56 -30.67
N ALA A 357 -35.76 -23.35 -31.11
CA ALA A 357 -36.15 -23.10 -32.50
C ALA A 357 -34.95 -23.22 -33.47
N PHE A 358 -33.78 -22.69 -33.09
CA PHE A 358 -32.54 -22.86 -33.85
C PHE A 358 -32.15 -24.33 -33.98
N GLU A 359 -32.11 -25.08 -32.88
CA GLU A 359 -31.68 -26.48 -32.85
C GLU A 359 -32.58 -27.34 -33.75
N SER A 360 -33.90 -27.14 -33.68
CA SER A 360 -34.88 -27.80 -34.55
C SER A 360 -34.66 -27.48 -36.03
N LEU A 361 -34.34 -26.23 -36.38
CA LEU A 361 -34.13 -25.80 -37.77
C LEU A 361 -32.84 -26.39 -38.36
N VAL A 362 -31.72 -26.33 -37.63
CA VAL A 362 -30.41 -26.79 -38.10
C VAL A 362 -30.33 -28.31 -38.19
N PHE A 363 -30.94 -29.04 -37.25
CA PHE A 363 -30.94 -30.50 -37.23
C PHE A 363 -32.15 -31.14 -37.91
N SER A 364 -33.02 -30.36 -38.55
CA SER A 364 -34.11 -30.90 -39.36
C SER A 364 -33.57 -31.89 -40.43
N PRO A 365 -34.30 -32.92 -40.85
CA PRO A 365 -33.84 -33.79 -41.94
C PRO A 365 -33.83 -33.05 -43.29
N ILE A 366 -32.78 -33.24 -44.10
CA ILE A 366 -32.72 -32.73 -45.49
C ILE A 366 -33.65 -33.58 -46.36
N GLN A 367 -34.69 -32.98 -46.95
CA GLN A 367 -35.74 -33.73 -47.64
C GLN A 367 -35.45 -33.92 -49.12
N ILE A 368 -35.79 -35.09 -49.64
CA ILE A 368 -35.45 -35.54 -51.01
C ILE A 368 -36.52 -35.13 -52.05
N ARG A 369 -37.71 -34.67 -51.65
CA ARG A 369 -38.82 -34.37 -52.59
C ARG A 369 -39.46 -33.01 -52.34
N GLU A 370 -39.38 -32.12 -53.33
CA GLU A 370 -40.59 -31.56 -53.96
C GLU A 370 -41.81 -31.26 -53.08
N ASP A 371 -42.60 -32.32 -53.01
CA ASP A 371 -44.02 -32.36 -52.72
C ASP A 371 -44.30 -32.48 -51.22
N LYS A 372 -43.22 -32.44 -50.43
CA LYS A 372 -43.21 -32.28 -48.97
C LYS A 372 -42.08 -31.33 -48.63
N ILE A 373 -42.19 -30.06 -49.01
CA ILE A 373 -41.57 -29.03 -48.18
C ILE A 373 -42.28 -29.16 -46.83
N PRO A 374 -41.60 -29.63 -45.77
CA PRO A 374 -42.29 -29.81 -44.51
C PRO A 374 -42.75 -28.45 -44.01
N SER A 375 -43.79 -28.44 -43.19
CA SER A 375 -44.29 -27.34 -42.35
C SER A 375 -43.20 -26.65 -41.47
N VAL A 376 -41.91 -26.95 -41.68
CA VAL A 376 -40.76 -26.17 -41.21
C VAL A 376 -40.66 -24.83 -41.96
N LEU A 377 -41.15 -24.73 -43.20
CA LEU A 377 -41.29 -23.45 -43.89
C LEU A 377 -42.55 -22.65 -43.47
N ASP A 378 -43.57 -23.29 -42.86
CA ASP A 378 -44.65 -22.57 -42.15
C ASP A 378 -44.14 -21.98 -40.83
N GLY A 379 -43.01 -22.48 -40.30
CA GLY A 379 -42.25 -21.80 -39.24
C GLY A 379 -41.56 -20.51 -39.70
N ALA A 380 -41.68 -20.13 -40.98
CA ALA A 380 -41.22 -18.82 -41.46
C ALA A 380 -41.99 -17.66 -40.82
N ASP A 381 -43.25 -17.85 -40.41
CA ASP A 381 -43.97 -16.84 -39.63
C ASP A 381 -43.30 -16.59 -38.27
N SER A 382 -42.76 -17.63 -37.63
CA SER A 382 -41.96 -17.51 -36.41
C SER A 382 -40.61 -16.83 -36.65
N ILE A 383 -40.04 -16.96 -37.86
CA ILE A 383 -38.80 -16.29 -38.28
C ILE A 383 -39.06 -14.81 -38.61
N VAL A 384 -40.17 -14.49 -39.26
CA VAL A 384 -40.62 -13.11 -39.48
C VAL A 384 -40.93 -12.45 -38.13
N GLU A 385 -41.51 -13.18 -37.18
CA GLU A 385 -41.72 -12.70 -35.81
C GLU A 385 -40.39 -12.47 -35.05
N LEU A 386 -39.39 -13.33 -35.23
CA LEU A 386 -38.05 -13.16 -34.65
C LEU A 386 -37.27 -12.01 -35.29
N ILE A 387 -37.23 -11.93 -36.62
CA ILE A 387 -36.57 -10.85 -37.37
C ILE A 387 -37.25 -9.50 -37.04
N SER A 388 -38.58 -9.47 -36.94
CA SER A 388 -39.32 -8.26 -36.59
C SER A 388 -39.16 -7.86 -35.11
N LYS A 389 -39.10 -8.80 -34.17
CA LYS A 389 -38.75 -8.51 -32.75
C LYS A 389 -37.33 -7.96 -32.62
N VAL A 390 -36.36 -8.54 -33.32
CA VAL A 390 -34.95 -8.09 -33.30
C VAL A 390 -34.78 -6.73 -33.99
N LEU A 391 -35.46 -6.49 -35.11
CA LEU A 391 -35.47 -5.17 -35.78
C LEU A 391 -36.17 -4.10 -34.93
N LYS A 392 -37.24 -4.44 -34.19
CA LYS A 392 -37.90 -3.53 -33.24
C LYS A 392 -36.96 -3.13 -32.10
N LEU A 393 -36.28 -4.10 -31.48
CA LEU A 393 -35.31 -3.83 -30.40
C LEU A 393 -34.15 -2.93 -30.87
N LYS A 394 -33.68 -3.11 -32.11
CA LYS A 394 -32.66 -2.24 -32.71
C LYS A 394 -33.15 -0.80 -32.96
N SER A 395 -34.44 -0.63 -33.27
CA SER A 395 -35.06 0.69 -33.49
C SER A 395 -35.40 1.43 -32.20
N GLU A 396 -35.64 0.72 -31.09
CA GLU A 396 -35.89 1.32 -29.78
C GLU A 396 -34.60 1.78 -29.10
N THR A 397 -33.46 1.13 -29.39
CA THR A 397 -32.14 1.61 -28.95
C THR A 397 -31.58 2.80 -29.75
N SER A 398 -32.29 3.26 -30.80
CA SER A 398 -31.86 4.38 -31.66
C SER A 398 -32.81 5.60 -31.63
N LYS A 399 -33.69 5.70 -30.63
CA LYS A 399 -34.35 6.98 -30.31
C LYS A 399 -33.48 7.71 -29.27
N PRO A 400 -33.12 8.99 -29.52
CA PRO A 400 -32.31 9.77 -28.59
C PRO A 400 -32.97 9.98 -27.23
#